data_AF-A0A7S3MPJ0-F1
#
_entry.id   AF-A0A7S3MPJ0-F1
#
_cell.length_a   1.000
_cell.length_b   1.000
_cell.length_c   1.000
_cell.angle_alpha   90.00
_cell.angle_beta   90.00
_cell.angle_gamma   90.00
#
_symmetry.space_group_name_H-M   'P 1'
#
loop_
_entity.id
_entity.type
_entity.pdbx_description
1 polymer ?
#
loop_
_entity_poly.entity_id
_entity_poly.type
_entity_poly.pdbx_seq_one_letter_code
_entity_poly.pdbx_strand_id
1 'polypeptide(L)'
;MIALVESNQMLHEFFFENLYYMPEVTKCASKNKCKSNYSRTQAYKLLNSLTTALRPKEMAVFLDEYLWRMIQPLSKPKSWYHDPVSTQRSKEHKYAGIKNLGNICYMISMLQQLYMVPQFRYQLLKAVDPDAQDVKTYRDREVDDRLLTQ
;
A
#
# COMPACT_ATOMS: atom_id res chain seq x y z
N MET A 1 -23.84 -7.05 -30.03
CA MET A 1 -22.74 -6.07 -29.86
C MET A 1 -22.96 -5.15 -28.66
N ILE A 2 -24.21 -4.73 -28.39
CA ILE A 2 -24.58 -3.87 -27.24
C ILE A 2 -24.33 -4.55 -25.87
N ALA A 3 -24.72 -5.82 -25.71
CA ALA A 3 -24.51 -6.56 -24.45
C ALA A 3 -23.03 -6.76 -24.03
N LEU A 4 -22.11 -6.73 -25.00
CA LEU A 4 -20.68 -6.88 -24.76
C LEU A 4 -20.06 -5.60 -24.17
N VAL A 5 -20.53 -4.44 -24.60
CA VAL A 5 -20.04 -3.13 -24.13
C VAL A 5 -20.47 -2.91 -22.69
N GLU A 6 -21.72 -3.26 -22.34
CA GLU A 6 -22.23 -3.18 -20.96
C GLU A 6 -21.55 -4.18 -20.02
N SER A 7 -21.27 -5.40 -20.50
CA SER A 7 -20.55 -6.42 -19.71
C SER A 7 -19.14 -5.97 -19.35
N ASN A 8 -18.43 -5.33 -20.28
CA ASN A 8 -17.09 -4.79 -20.03
C ASN A 8 -17.12 -3.61 -19.05
N GLN A 9 -18.15 -2.74 -19.12
CA GLN A 9 -18.30 -1.64 -18.19
C GLN A 9 -18.59 -2.12 -16.76
N MET A 10 -19.45 -3.13 -16.60
CA MET A 10 -19.74 -3.75 -15.31
C MET A 10 -18.50 -4.41 -14.71
N LEU A 11 -17.75 -5.15 -15.52
CA LEU A 11 -16.52 -5.81 -15.08
C LEU A 11 -15.46 -4.79 -14.67
N HIS A 12 -15.32 -3.70 -15.42
CA HIS A 12 -14.40 -2.60 -15.10
C HIS A 12 -14.75 -1.91 -13.78
N GLU A 13 -16.02 -1.55 -13.59
CA GLU A 13 -16.48 -0.95 -12.34
C GLU A 13 -16.27 -1.92 -11.18
N PHE A 14 -16.63 -3.19 -11.35
CA PHE A 14 -16.45 -4.19 -10.32
C PHE A 14 -14.99 -4.40 -9.93
N PHE A 15 -14.10 -4.48 -10.92
CA PHE A 15 -12.69 -4.74 -10.68
C PHE A 15 -11.97 -3.56 -10.03
N PHE A 16 -12.12 -2.34 -10.56
CA PHE A 16 -11.36 -1.15 -10.12
C PHE A 16 -12.07 -0.26 -9.09
N GLU A 17 -13.38 -0.38 -8.89
CA GLU A 17 -14.10 0.39 -7.86
C GLU A 17 -14.40 -0.48 -6.63
N ASN A 18 -14.73 -1.76 -6.82
CA ASN A 18 -15.12 -2.63 -5.71
C ASN A 18 -13.95 -3.44 -5.17
N LEU A 19 -13.24 -4.21 -6.01
CA LEU A 19 -12.29 -5.21 -5.54
C LEU A 19 -10.86 -4.66 -5.32
N TYR A 20 -10.34 -3.97 -6.33
CA TYR A 20 -9.01 -3.38 -6.39
C TYR A 20 -9.11 -1.87 -6.52
N TYR A 21 -8.04 -1.15 -6.20
CA TYR A 21 -7.95 0.30 -6.34
C TYR A 21 -6.72 0.63 -7.16
N MET A 22 -6.88 1.42 -8.23
CA MET A 22 -5.78 1.91 -9.04
C MET A 22 -5.99 3.41 -9.26
N PRO A 23 -5.13 4.28 -8.70
CA PRO A 23 -5.38 5.73 -8.69
C PRO A 23 -5.51 6.36 -10.09
N GLU A 24 -4.94 5.73 -11.12
CA GLU A 24 -5.02 6.19 -12.52
C GLU A 24 -6.35 5.85 -13.21
N VAL A 25 -7.07 4.82 -12.73
CA VAL A 25 -8.21 4.22 -13.45
C VAL A 25 -9.51 4.33 -12.64
N THR A 26 -9.40 4.33 -11.31
CA THR A 26 -10.55 4.43 -10.40
C THR A 26 -11.13 5.85 -10.43
N LYS A 27 -12.43 5.95 -10.73
CA LYS A 27 -13.20 7.21 -10.74
C LYS A 27 -13.40 7.77 -9.34
N CYS A 28 -13.56 6.90 -8.35
CA CYS A 28 -13.83 7.29 -6.98
C CYS A 28 -12.52 7.54 -6.20
N ALA A 29 -12.29 8.79 -5.81
CA ALA A 29 -11.01 9.31 -5.34
C ALA A 29 -10.47 8.75 -4.01
N SER A 30 -11.14 7.80 -3.33
CA SER A 30 -10.81 7.57 -1.91
C SER A 30 -10.77 6.14 -1.36
N LYS A 31 -11.01 5.05 -2.10
CA LYS A 31 -10.71 3.62 -1.75
C LYS A 31 -11.63 2.64 -2.50
N ASN A 32 -11.21 1.37 -2.59
CA ASN A 32 -12.05 0.25 -3.00
C ASN A 32 -13.16 -0.07 -1.96
N LYS A 33 -14.31 -0.57 -2.42
CA LYS A 33 -15.47 -0.87 -1.54
C LYS A 33 -15.32 -2.19 -0.75
N CYS A 34 -14.70 -3.23 -1.32
CA CYS A 34 -14.55 -4.55 -0.70
C CYS A 34 -13.35 -4.63 0.28
N LYS A 35 -13.58 -4.23 1.54
CA LYS A 35 -12.53 -4.14 2.59
C LYS A 35 -12.51 -5.31 3.58
N SER A 36 -13.65 -5.94 3.86
CA SER A 36 -13.73 -7.02 4.84
C SER A 36 -13.38 -8.37 4.22
N ASN A 37 -12.86 -9.31 5.01
CA ASN A 37 -12.59 -10.68 4.54
C ASN A 37 -13.84 -11.30 3.89
N TYR A 38 -15.00 -11.16 4.53
CA TYR A 38 -16.27 -11.64 3.97
C TYR A 38 -16.57 -11.01 2.60
N SER A 39 -16.54 -9.68 2.49
CA SER A 39 -16.85 -8.98 1.23
C SER A 39 -15.88 -9.36 0.10
N ARG A 40 -14.58 -9.51 0.41
CA ARG A 40 -13.56 -9.92 -0.55
C ARG A 40 -13.77 -11.36 -1.01
N THR A 41 -14.07 -12.27 -0.09
CA THR A 41 -14.35 -13.67 -0.43
C THR A 41 -15.55 -13.79 -1.38
N GLN A 42 -16.65 -13.07 -1.10
CA GLN A 42 -17.81 -13.08 -2.00
C GLN A 42 -17.50 -12.43 -3.35
N ALA A 43 -16.75 -11.33 -3.34
CA ALA A 43 -16.35 -10.66 -4.58
C ALA A 43 -15.44 -11.54 -5.46
N TYR A 44 -14.53 -12.32 -4.86
CA TYR A 44 -13.72 -13.29 -5.60
C TYR A 44 -14.54 -14.43 -6.18
N LYS A 45 -15.55 -14.93 -5.45
CA LYS A 45 -16.49 -15.93 -5.99
C LYS A 45 -17.23 -15.39 -7.21
N LEU A 46 -17.74 -14.15 -7.12
CA LEU A 46 -18.39 -13.48 -8.24
C LEU A 46 -17.44 -13.29 -9.43
N LEU A 47 -16.22 -12.81 -9.18
CA LEU A 47 -15.19 -12.66 -10.22
C LEU A 47 -14.91 -13.99 -10.91
N ASN A 48 -14.75 -15.07 -10.15
CA ASN A 48 -14.51 -16.40 -10.69
C ASN A 48 -15.70 -16.85 -11.58
N SER A 49 -16.94 -16.66 -11.14
CA SER A 49 -18.12 -16.95 -11.95
C SER A 49 -18.19 -16.13 -13.23
N LEU A 50 -17.87 -14.83 -13.17
CA LEU A 50 -17.82 -13.95 -14.35
C LEU A 50 -16.74 -14.39 -15.34
N THR A 51 -15.51 -14.62 -14.85
CA THR A 51 -14.38 -15.06 -15.69
C THR A 51 -14.62 -16.44 -16.33
N THR A 52 -15.32 -17.34 -15.65
CA THR A 52 -15.68 -18.66 -16.21
C THR A 52 -16.69 -18.54 -17.36
N ALA A 53 -17.51 -17.49 -17.38
CA ALA A 53 -18.48 -17.23 -18.43
C ALA A 53 -17.88 -16.49 -19.65
N LEU A 54 -16.64 -16.00 -19.56
CA LEU A 54 -15.99 -15.27 -20.65
C LEU A 54 -15.54 -16.21 -21.78
N ARG A 55 -15.66 -15.75 -23.02
CA ARG A 55 -15.09 -16.43 -24.19
C ARG A 55 -13.57 -16.22 -24.23
N PRO A 56 -12.81 -17.08 -24.94
CA PRO A 56 -11.35 -16.97 -24.98
C PRO A 56 -10.81 -15.59 -25.38
N LYS A 57 -11.48 -14.90 -26.32
CA LYS A 57 -11.10 -13.53 -26.73
C LYS A 57 -11.30 -12.51 -25.62
N GLU A 58 -12.41 -12.61 -24.88
CA GLU A 58 -12.73 -11.71 -23.76
C GLU A 58 -11.82 -11.97 -22.56
N MET A 59 -11.47 -13.24 -22.33
CA MET A 59 -10.49 -13.63 -21.32
C MET A 59 -9.11 -13.03 -21.61
N ALA A 60 -8.66 -13.05 -22.87
CA ALA A 60 -7.39 -12.44 -23.24
C ALA A 60 -7.37 -10.93 -22.95
N VAL A 61 -8.46 -10.22 -23.28
CA VAL A 61 -8.64 -8.79 -22.94
C VAL A 61 -8.65 -8.59 -21.43
N PHE A 62 -9.35 -9.45 -20.68
CA PHE A 62 -9.37 -9.38 -19.22
C PHE A 62 -7.97 -9.51 -18.60
N LEU A 63 -7.18 -10.46 -19.10
CA LEU A 63 -5.82 -10.70 -18.63
C LEU A 63 -4.92 -9.50 -18.90
N ASP A 64 -4.99 -8.91 -20.09
CA ASP A 64 -4.10 -7.83 -20.51
C ASP A 64 -4.50 -6.47 -19.89
N GLU A 65 -5.78 -6.08 -20.00
CA GLU A 65 -6.23 -4.75 -19.59
C GLU A 65 -6.42 -4.60 -18.08
N TYR A 66 -6.70 -5.70 -17.36
CA TYR A 66 -7.04 -5.66 -15.93
C TYR A 66 -5.97 -6.30 -15.05
N LEU A 67 -5.70 -7.60 -15.23
CA LEU A 67 -4.76 -8.32 -14.36
C LEU A 67 -3.32 -7.88 -14.61
N TRP A 68 -2.88 -7.86 -15.86
CA TRP A 68 -1.51 -7.51 -16.21
C TRP A 68 -1.20 -6.06 -15.86
N ARG A 69 -2.11 -5.13 -16.18
CA ARG A 69 -1.99 -3.71 -15.80
C ARG A 69 -1.81 -3.50 -14.28
N MET A 70 -2.42 -4.34 -13.45
CA MET A 70 -2.24 -4.29 -11.99
C MET A 70 -0.90 -4.87 -11.54
N ILE A 71 -0.42 -5.93 -12.21
CA ILE A 71 0.78 -6.66 -11.81
C ILE A 71 2.05 -5.95 -12.29
N GLN A 72 2.03 -5.36 -13.48
CA GLN A 72 3.19 -4.71 -14.10
C GLN A 72 3.92 -3.69 -13.18
N PRO A 73 3.25 -2.80 -12.42
CA PRO A 73 3.94 -1.86 -11.54
C PRO A 73 4.51 -2.49 -10.26
N LEU A 74 4.19 -3.75 -9.95
CA LEU A 74 4.68 -4.40 -8.73
C LEU A 74 6.15 -4.77 -8.90
N SER A 75 7.00 -4.28 -7.98
CA SER A 75 8.39 -4.70 -7.92
C SER A 75 8.48 -6.18 -7.53
N LYS A 76 9.30 -6.96 -8.25
CA LYS A 76 9.59 -8.34 -7.86
C LYS A 76 10.13 -8.38 -6.43
N PRO A 77 9.61 -9.28 -5.56
CA PRO A 77 10.09 -9.36 -4.20
C PRO A 77 11.57 -9.74 -4.15
N LYS A 78 12.31 -9.13 -3.21
CA LYS A 78 13.76 -9.33 -3.05
C LYS A 78 14.14 -10.72 -2.51
N SER A 79 13.18 -11.44 -1.92
CA SER A 79 13.38 -12.76 -1.31
C SER A 79 12.26 -13.70 -1.74
N TRP A 80 12.57 -15.00 -1.79
CA TRP A 80 11.60 -16.06 -2.08
C TRP A 80 10.51 -16.16 -1.01
N TYR A 81 10.85 -15.89 0.26
CA TYR A 81 9.93 -15.89 1.40
C TYR A 81 9.35 -14.48 1.60
N HIS A 82 8.74 -13.91 0.57
CA HIS A 82 8.11 -12.60 0.67
C HIS A 82 6.63 -12.76 1.02
N ASP A 83 6.29 -12.47 2.27
CA ASP A 83 4.91 -12.32 2.72
C ASP A 83 4.59 -10.82 2.91
N PRO A 84 3.72 -10.23 2.08
CA PRO A 84 3.29 -8.85 2.25
C PRO A 84 2.69 -8.58 3.64
N VAL A 85 1.99 -9.56 4.21
CA VAL A 85 1.31 -9.43 5.52
C VAL A 85 2.34 -9.29 6.64
N SER A 86 3.47 -10.01 6.56
CA SER A 86 4.56 -9.94 7.54
C SER A 86 5.16 -8.53 7.69
N THR A 87 5.09 -7.71 6.63
CA THR A 87 5.60 -6.33 6.64
C THR A 87 4.53 -5.29 6.98
N GLN A 88 3.26 -5.70 7.06
CA GLN A 88 2.16 -4.79 7.31
C GLN A 88 2.07 -4.44 8.80
N ARG A 89 1.74 -3.19 9.11
CA ARG A 89 1.46 -2.79 10.50
C ARG A 89 0.24 -3.55 11.02
N SER A 90 0.33 -4.03 12.26
CA SER A 90 -0.81 -4.63 12.95
C SER A 90 -1.99 -3.66 12.96
N LYS A 91 -3.18 -4.16 12.64
CA LYS A 91 -4.41 -3.34 12.71
C LYS A 91 -4.83 -3.05 14.14
N GLU A 92 -4.46 -3.94 15.07
CA GLU A 92 -4.86 -3.88 16.48
C GLU A 92 -3.86 -3.07 17.32
N HIS A 93 -2.58 -3.08 16.95
CA HIS A 93 -1.52 -2.41 17.70
C HIS A 93 -1.10 -1.10 17.05
N LYS A 94 -1.13 -0.01 17.82
CA LYS A 94 -0.80 1.35 17.34
C LYS A 94 0.70 1.68 17.36
N TYR A 95 1.52 0.78 17.91
CA TYR A 95 2.95 0.99 18.10
C TYR A 95 3.77 0.29 17.02
N ALA A 96 4.94 0.84 16.70
CA ALA A 96 5.86 0.30 15.72
C ALA A 96 7.21 0.00 16.36
N GLY A 97 7.78 -1.15 16.04
CA GLY A 97 9.15 -1.51 16.42
C GLY A 97 10.19 -0.82 15.54
N ILE A 98 11.41 -0.67 16.05
CA ILE A 98 12.57 -0.19 15.28
C ILE A 98 13.47 -1.40 14.97
N LYS A 99 13.87 -1.54 13.70
CA LYS A 99 14.78 -2.60 13.27
C LYS A 99 16.19 -2.33 13.82
N ASN A 100 16.74 -3.30 14.54
CA ASN A 100 18.13 -3.23 15.02
C ASN A 100 19.11 -3.39 13.85
N LEU A 101 20.03 -2.43 13.70
CA LEU A 101 21.09 -2.45 12.68
C LEU A 101 22.41 -3.03 13.20
N GLY A 102 22.38 -3.73 14.34
CA GLY A 102 23.52 -4.38 14.98
C GLY A 102 24.03 -3.57 16.18
N ASN A 103 24.24 -4.23 17.32
CA ASN A 103 24.81 -3.67 18.57
C ASN A 103 24.22 -2.33 19.07
N ILE A 104 22.99 -1.96 18.66
CA ILE A 104 22.33 -0.71 19.06
C ILE A 104 21.01 -0.94 19.83
N CYS A 105 20.75 -2.17 20.29
CA CYS A 105 19.50 -2.50 20.98
C CYS A 105 19.26 -1.65 22.23
N TYR A 106 20.32 -1.29 22.97
CA TYR A 106 20.21 -0.45 24.16
C TYR A 106 19.68 0.96 23.81
N MET A 107 20.15 1.56 22.71
CA MET A 107 19.67 2.86 22.23
C MET A 107 18.23 2.76 21.75
N ILE A 108 17.88 1.69 21.02
CA ILE A 108 16.51 1.46 20.54
C ILE A 108 15.55 1.35 21.74
N SER A 109 15.92 0.61 22.79
CA SER A 109 15.10 0.49 24.00
C SER A 109 14.88 1.84 24.68
N MET A 110 15.94 2.65 24.84
CA MET A 110 15.79 4.00 25.41
C MET A 110 14.91 4.91 24.55
N LEU A 111 15.10 4.93 23.23
CA LEU A 111 14.28 5.74 22.32
C LEU A 111 12.80 5.36 22.38
N GLN A 112 12.51 4.05 22.40
CA GLN A 112 11.13 3.56 22.56
C GLN A 112 10.54 3.98 23.90
N GLN A 113 11.30 3.91 25.00
CA GLN A 113 10.85 4.37 26.33
C GLN A 113 10.55 5.88 26.35
N LEU A 114 11.43 6.71 25.77
CA LEU A 114 11.21 8.16 25.66
C LEU A 114 9.98 8.50 24.81
N TYR A 115 9.76 7.79 23.71
CA TYR A 115 8.59 8.01 22.85
C TYR A 115 7.27 7.67 23.55
N MET A 116 7.29 6.74 24.51
CA MET A 116 6.10 6.39 25.31
C MET A 116 5.73 7.46 26.34
N VAL A 117 6.59 8.46 26.59
CA VAL A 117 6.29 9.62 27.43
C VAL A 117 5.60 10.68 26.58
N PRO A 118 4.27 10.91 26.72
CA PRO A 118 3.54 11.78 25.80
C PRO A 118 4.06 13.21 25.76
N GLN A 119 4.45 13.76 26.91
CA GLN A 119 5.00 15.11 27.01
C GLN A 119 6.29 15.22 26.20
N PHE A 120 7.19 14.24 26.33
CA PHE A 120 8.44 14.23 25.58
C PHE A 120 8.17 14.15 24.07
N ARG A 121 7.34 13.19 23.62
CA ARG A 121 7.09 13.02 22.17
C ARG A 121 6.44 14.27 21.57
N TYR A 122 5.49 14.90 22.25
CA TYR A 122 4.79 16.05 21.70
C TYR A 122 5.67 17.29 21.66
N GLN A 123 6.59 17.45 22.62
CA GLN A 123 7.57 18.54 22.58
C GLN A 123 8.60 18.30 21.49
N LEU A 124 9.07 17.05 21.32
CA LEU A 124 9.99 16.69 20.24
C LEU A 124 9.37 16.96 18.86
N LEU A 125 8.10 16.60 18.66
CA LEU A 125 7.37 16.87 17.41
C LEU A 125 7.03 18.35 17.18
N LYS A 126 7.13 19.19 18.21
CA LYS A 126 6.96 20.65 18.12
C LYS A 126 8.28 21.40 18.00
N ALA A 127 9.41 20.71 18.17
CA ALA A 127 10.71 21.34 18.07
C ALA A 127 10.90 21.82 16.63
N VAL A 128 11.32 23.07 16.50
CA VAL A 128 11.66 23.70 15.22
C VAL A 128 13.17 23.92 15.23
N ASP A 129 13.85 23.38 14.23
CA ASP A 129 15.23 23.73 13.96
C ASP A 129 15.25 25.10 13.24
N PRO A 130 15.87 26.14 13.83
CA PRO A 130 15.91 27.48 13.23
C PRO A 130 16.84 27.55 12.01
N ASP A 131 17.68 26.55 11.78
CA ASP A 131 18.65 26.59 10.71
C ASP A 131 18.05 26.14 9.35
N ALA A 132 18.63 26.64 8.25
CA ALA A 132 18.21 26.27 6.89
C ALA A 132 18.43 24.78 6.59
N GLN A 133 17.75 24.24 5.57
CA GLN A 133 17.91 22.83 5.14
C GLN A 133 19.38 22.49 4.86
N ASP A 134 19.83 21.30 5.30
CA ASP A 134 21.17 20.77 5.04
C ASP A 134 21.05 19.54 4.13
N VAL A 135 20.90 19.80 2.83
CA VAL A 135 20.68 18.75 1.83
C VAL A 135 21.99 18.02 1.55
N LYS A 136 22.03 16.72 1.88
CA LYS A 136 23.17 15.83 1.62
C LYS A 136 22.80 14.75 0.61
N THR A 137 23.74 14.43 -0.27
CA THR A 137 23.59 13.29 -1.19
C THR A 137 23.92 11.99 -0.45
N TYR A 138 22.93 11.14 -0.23
CA TYR A 138 23.10 9.80 0.34
C TYR A 138 22.53 8.75 -0.61
N ARG A 139 23.40 7.89 -1.16
CA ARG A 139 23.02 6.79 -2.09
C ARG A 139 22.11 7.28 -3.23
N ASP A 140 22.57 8.32 -3.92
CA ASP A 140 21.89 8.94 -5.06
C ASP A 140 20.52 9.56 -4.74
N ARG A 141 20.27 9.86 -3.46
CA ARG A 141 19.09 10.59 -2.99
C ARG A 141 19.52 11.83 -2.24
N GLU A 142 18.81 12.92 -2.47
CA GLU A 142 18.93 14.13 -1.67
C GLU A 142 18.12 13.94 -0.38
N VAL A 143 18.80 14.03 0.76
CA VAL A 143 18.22 13.88 2.09
C VAL A 143 18.58 15.11 2.90
N ASP A 144 17.58 15.81 3.42
CA ASP A 144 17.81 16.85 4.41
C ASP A 144 18.18 16.21 5.75
N ASP A 145 19.41 16.48 6.21
CA ASP A 145 19.94 15.94 7.47
C ASP A 145 19.32 16.64 8.70
N ARG A 146 18.60 17.75 8.48
CA ARG A 146 17.89 18.51 9.54
C ARG A 146 16.42 18.09 9.63
N LEU A 147 16.21 16.96 10.29
CA LEU A 147 14.90 16.30 10.43
C LEU A 147 13.81 17.10 11.18
N LEU A 148 14.14 18.21 11.85
CA LEU A 148 13.22 19.00 12.67
C LEU A 148 12.91 20.39 12.06
N THR A 149 13.29 20.61 10.80
CA THR A 149 12.76 21.74 10.04
C THR A 149 11.32 21.39 9.62
N GLN A 150 10.34 22.21 10.04
CA GLN A 150 8.91 22.06 9.65
C GLN A 150 8.47 23.22 8.78
#